data_AF-G7M1L3-F1
#
_entry.id   AF-G7M1L3-F1
#
_cell.length_a   1.000
_cell.length_b   1.000
_cell.length_c   1.000
_cell.angle_alpha   90.00
_cell.angle_beta   90.00
_cell.angle_gamma   90.00
#
_symmetry.space_group_name_H-M   'P 1'
#
loop_
_entity.id
_entity.type
_entity.pdbx_description
1 polymer ?
#
loop_
_entity_poly.entity_id
_entity_poly.type
_entity_poly.pdbx_seq_one_letter_code
_entity_poly.pdbx_strand_id
1 'polypeptide(L)'
;MKANKKTLIAVKKFLNEEQEYWDIDEFKSELVTKTNLLKHESMGEHSLSPDECGIEWDGQEICNLQDFIDDYTSKFIEGICNVLDSFVGEDISCYFEDEE
;
A
#
# COMPACT_ATOMS: atom_id res chain seq x y z
N MET A 1 -20.58 -19.62 5.25
CA MET A 1 -20.82 -18.37 6.02
C MET A 1 -20.77 -17.22 5.02
N LYS A 2 -21.58 -16.17 5.11
CA LYS A 2 -21.50 -15.04 4.16
C LYS A 2 -20.65 -13.91 4.74
N ALA A 3 -19.86 -13.26 3.89
CA ALA A 3 -19.08 -12.11 4.32
C ALA A 3 -20.01 -10.97 4.81
N ASN A 4 -19.66 -10.34 5.93
CA ASN A 4 -20.45 -9.25 6.47
C ASN A 4 -20.25 -7.99 5.63
N LYS A 5 -21.27 -7.66 4.81
CA LYS A 5 -21.28 -6.49 3.94
C LYS A 5 -20.97 -5.18 4.67
N LYS A 6 -21.47 -4.98 5.90
CA LYS A 6 -21.22 -3.74 6.64
C LYS A 6 -19.75 -3.62 7.05
N THR A 7 -19.15 -4.73 7.49
CA THR A 7 -17.72 -4.78 7.83
C THR A 7 -16.85 -4.50 6.61
N LEU A 8 -17.13 -5.13 5.47
CA LEU A 8 -16.37 -4.89 4.23
C LEU A 8 -16.46 -3.44 3.75
N ILE A 9 -17.66 -2.86 3.78
CA ILE A 9 -17.86 -1.45 3.43
C ILE A 9 -17.11 -0.53 4.40
N ALA A 10 -17.09 -0.83 5.70
CA ALA A 10 -16.36 -0.05 6.68
C ALA A 10 -14.84 -0.09 6.42
N VAL A 11 -14.26 -1.27 6.16
CA VAL A 11 -12.82 -1.41 5.84
C VAL A 11 -12.47 -0.67 4.54
N LYS A 12 -13.31 -0.79 3.51
CA LYS A 12 -13.11 -0.07 2.26
C LYS A 12 -13.14 1.45 2.45
N LYS A 13 -14.10 1.97 3.22
CA LYS A 13 -14.18 3.40 3.56
C LYS A 13 -12.97 3.86 4.34
N PHE A 14 -12.51 3.04 5.29
CA PHE A 14 -11.28 3.34 6.04
C PHE A 14 -10.06 3.50 5.12
N LEU A 15 -9.87 2.57 4.19
CA LEU A 15 -8.72 2.58 3.27
C LEU A 15 -8.77 3.70 2.21
N ASN A 16 -9.97 4.10 1.76
CA ASN A 16 -10.13 4.97 0.59
C ASN A 16 -10.64 6.39 0.90
N GLU A 17 -11.41 6.57 1.97
CA GLU A 17 -12.11 7.83 2.28
C GLU A 17 -11.65 8.46 3.60
N GLU A 18 -11.23 7.65 4.57
CA GLU A 18 -10.90 8.11 5.94
C GLU A 18 -9.38 8.23 6.18
N GLN A 19 -8.66 8.85 5.24
CA GLN A 19 -7.22 9.11 5.37
C GLN A 19 -6.85 10.01 6.56
N GLU A 20 -7.81 10.72 7.18
CA GLU A 20 -7.56 11.46 8.43
C GLU A 20 -7.30 10.53 9.63
N TYR A 21 -7.80 9.28 9.59
CA TYR A 21 -7.58 8.27 10.64
C TYR A 21 -6.43 7.31 10.31
N TRP A 22 -5.99 7.31 9.05
CA TRP A 22 -4.88 6.53 8.54
C TRP A 22 -3.98 7.41 7.69
N ASP A 23 -2.91 7.91 8.31
CA ASP A 23 -1.91 8.73 7.63
C ASP A 23 -1.11 7.85 6.65
N ILE A 24 -1.51 7.92 5.38
CA ILE A 24 -0.86 7.17 4.31
C ILE A 24 0.59 7.64 4.09
N ASP A 25 0.89 8.90 4.41
CA ASP A 25 2.23 9.46 4.24
C ASP A 25 3.14 9.02 5.40
N GLU A 26 2.61 8.89 6.61
CA GLU A 26 3.29 8.21 7.72
C GLU A 26 3.58 6.74 7.37
N PHE A 27 2.60 6.01 6.84
CA PHE A 27 2.78 4.63 6.42
C PHE A 27 3.88 4.46 5.36
N LYS A 28 3.88 5.31 4.32
CA LYS A 28 4.96 5.31 3.30
C LYS A 28 6.32 5.60 3.93
N SER A 29 6.40 6.60 4.81
CA SER A 29 7.64 6.99 5.50
C SER A 29 8.19 5.85 6.37
N GLU A 30 7.31 5.15 7.08
CA GLU A 30 7.69 3.95 7.83
C GLU A 30 8.21 2.84 6.93
N LEU A 31 7.57 2.59 5.78
CA LEU A 31 8.02 1.55 4.84
C LEU A 31 9.39 1.87 4.25
N VAL A 32 9.64 3.12 3.86
CA VAL A 32 10.97 3.56 3.40
C VAL A 32 12.02 3.27 4.46
N THR A 33 11.73 3.61 5.72
CA THR A 33 12.63 3.36 6.86
C THR A 33 12.84 1.87 7.13
N LYS A 34 11.77 1.08 7.15
CA LYS A 34 11.78 -0.37 7.44
C LYS A 34 12.51 -1.17 6.37
N THR A 35 12.34 -0.79 5.11
CA THR A 35 12.94 -1.50 3.97
C THR A 35 14.41 -1.14 3.80
N ASN A 36 14.83 0.06 4.24
CA ASN A 36 16.21 0.53 4.18
C ASN A 36 16.83 0.45 2.77
N LEU A 37 15.99 0.53 1.74
CA LEU A 37 16.38 0.39 0.32
C LEU A 37 17.15 1.61 -0.19
N LEU A 38 16.97 2.77 0.44
CA LEU A 38 17.60 4.04 0.08
C LEU A 38 18.85 4.35 0.91
N LYS A 39 19.55 3.30 1.34
CA LYS A 39 20.78 3.40 2.12
C LYS A 39 21.93 2.72 1.40
N HIS A 40 22.96 3.49 1.10
CA HIS A 40 24.23 2.96 0.59
C HIS A 40 25.22 2.75 1.74
N GLU A 41 26.09 1.74 1.65
CA GLU A 41 27.08 1.40 2.68
C GLU A 41 28.01 2.58 3.03
N SER A 42 28.31 3.44 2.05
CA SER A 42 29.17 4.61 2.22
C SER A 42 28.48 5.80 2.90
N MET A 43 27.17 5.76 3.14
CA MET A 43 26.39 6.85 3.72
C MET A 43 26.31 6.79 5.25
N GLY A 44 26.86 5.75 5.89
CA GLY A 44 26.87 5.61 7.33
C GLY A 44 25.46 5.51 7.91
N GLU A 45 25.02 6.50 8.69
CA GLU A 45 23.67 6.55 9.26
C GLU A 45 22.65 7.25 8.37
N HIS A 46 23.08 7.93 7.31
CA HIS A 46 22.21 8.70 6.43
C HIS A 46 21.50 7.80 5.40
N SER A 47 20.29 8.22 5.01
CA SER A 47 19.51 7.66 3.91
C SER A 47 19.19 8.76 2.91
N LEU A 48 19.05 8.39 1.63
CA LEU A 48 18.52 9.30 0.61
C LEU A 48 17.02 9.49 0.82
N SER A 49 16.54 10.71 0.54
CA SER A 49 15.12 10.96 0.48
C SER A 49 14.53 10.36 -0.82
N PRO A 50 13.30 9.81 -0.83
CA PRO A 50 12.71 9.24 -2.04
C PRO A 50 12.58 10.23 -3.20
N ASP A 51 12.32 11.51 -2.94
CA ASP A 51 12.24 12.57 -3.95
C ASP A 51 13.61 12.92 -4.57
N GLU A 52 14.71 12.52 -3.94
CA GLU A 52 16.07 12.67 -4.46
C GLU A 52 16.53 11.47 -5.31
N CYS A 53 15.69 10.43 -5.41
CA CYS A 53 16.02 9.19 -6.12
C CYS A 53 15.27 9.13 -7.47
N GLY A 54 15.99 9.26 -8.58
CA GLY A 54 15.42 9.11 -9.93
C GLY A 54 15.24 7.65 -10.33
N ILE A 55 14.15 7.34 -11.04
CA ILE A 55 13.94 6.09 -11.77
C ILE A 55 14.17 6.37 -13.25
N GLU A 56 15.13 5.66 -13.86
CA GLU A 56 15.52 5.84 -15.25
C GLU A 56 15.45 4.55 -16.05
N TRP A 57 15.20 4.68 -17.35
CA TRP A 57 15.29 3.61 -18.32
C TRP A 57 15.99 4.11 -19.58
N ASP A 58 17.09 3.45 -19.97
CA ASP A 58 17.87 3.80 -21.16
C ASP A 58 18.32 5.29 -21.19
N GLY A 59 18.72 5.81 -20.01
CA GLY A 59 19.13 7.20 -19.83
C GLY A 59 18.00 8.22 -19.95
N GLN A 60 16.74 7.77 -20.02
CA GLN A 60 15.56 8.62 -19.94
C GLN A 60 14.96 8.55 -18.54
N GLU A 61 14.71 9.71 -17.95
CA GLU A 61 13.99 9.82 -16.68
C GLU A 61 12.54 9.36 -16.89
N ILE A 62 12.09 8.44 -16.04
CA ILE A 62 10.69 7.99 -15.98
C ILE A 62 9.93 8.86 -14.97
N CYS A 63 10.42 8.88 -13.73
CA CYS A 63 9.89 9.67 -12.60
C CYS A 63 10.90 9.64 -11.44
N ASN A 64 10.65 10.38 -10.37
CA ASN A 64 11.34 10.13 -9.10
C ASN A 64 10.66 8.97 -8.33
N LEU A 65 11.33 8.47 -7.29
CA LEU A 65 10.82 7.35 -6.50
C LEU A 65 9.63 7.74 -5.62
N GLN A 66 9.55 8.98 -5.16
CA GLN A 66 8.39 9.47 -4.41
C GLN A 66 7.10 9.37 -5.26
N ASP A 67 7.13 9.88 -6.49
CA ASP A 67 6.02 9.80 -7.45
C ASP A 67 5.61 8.36 -7.70
N PHE A 68 6.59 7.46 -7.86
CA PHE A 68 6.33 6.03 -8.03
C PHE A 68 5.63 5.42 -6.81
N ILE A 69 6.14 5.68 -5.60
CA ILE A 69 5.55 5.17 -4.35
C ILE A 69 4.12 5.69 -4.20
N ASP A 70 3.88 6.97 -4.48
CA ASP A 70 2.56 7.58 -4.34
C ASP A 70 1.55 6.97 -5.30
N ASP A 71 1.88 6.88 -6.58
CA ASP A 71 0.99 6.34 -7.61
C ASP A 71 0.78 4.82 -7.45
N TYR A 72 1.85 4.08 -7.15
CA TYR A 72 1.76 2.64 -6.91
C TYR A 72 0.91 2.32 -5.67
N THR A 73 1.13 3.03 -4.55
CA THR A 73 0.39 2.78 -3.30
C THR A 73 -1.09 3.08 -3.48
N SER A 74 -1.43 4.17 -4.17
CA SER A 74 -2.81 4.53 -4.49
C SER A 74 -3.51 3.41 -5.29
N LYS A 75 -2.89 2.95 -6.39
CA LYS A 75 -3.43 1.87 -7.23
C LYS A 75 -3.51 0.53 -6.48
N PHE A 76 -2.55 0.26 -5.60
CA PHE A 76 -2.57 -0.94 -4.78
C PHE A 76 -3.77 -0.94 -3.83
N ILE A 77 -4.03 0.16 -3.13
CA ILE A 77 -5.19 0.31 -2.24
C ILE A 77 -6.50 0.17 -3.01
N GLU A 78 -6.60 0.77 -4.19
CA GLU A 78 -7.76 0.60 -5.08
C GLU A 78 -7.98 -0.89 -5.42
N GLY A 79 -6.91 -1.59 -5.78
CA GLY A 79 -6.92 -3.04 -6.02
C GLY A 79 -7.45 -3.83 -4.83
N ILE A 80 -6.98 -3.54 -3.62
CA ILE A 80 -7.48 -4.17 -2.38
C ILE A 80 -8.98 -3.88 -2.18
N CYS A 81 -9.42 -2.63 -2.41
CA CYS A 81 -10.83 -2.27 -2.30
C CYS A 81 -11.71 -3.04 -3.30
N ASN A 82 -11.23 -3.26 -4.52
CA ASN A 82 -11.92 -4.07 -5.53
C ASN A 82 -12.00 -5.55 -5.12
N VAL A 83 -10.93 -6.08 -4.52
CA VAL A 83 -10.95 -7.44 -3.94
C VAL A 83 -12.01 -7.50 -2.83
N LEU A 84 -12.06 -6.55 -1.90
CA LEU A 84 -13.06 -6.51 -0.83
C LEU A 84 -14.50 -6.45 -1.37
N ASP A 85 -14.74 -5.70 -2.44
CA ASP A 85 -16.04 -5.66 -3.10
C ASP A 85 -16.46 -7.03 -3.66
N SER A 86 -15.51 -7.82 -4.15
CA SER A 86 -15.79 -9.17 -4.68
C SER A 86 -16.30 -10.14 -3.61
N PHE A 87 -16.00 -9.91 -2.33
CA PHE A 87 -16.50 -10.74 -1.22
C PHE A 87 -17.94 -10.41 -0.82
N VAL A 88 -18.52 -9.30 -1.29
CA VAL A 88 -19.85 -8.87 -0.86
C VAL A 88 -20.92 -9.83 -1.37
N GLY A 89 -21.45 -10.66 -0.47
CA GLY A 89 -22.53 -11.61 -0.76
C GLY A 89 -22.06 -13.02 -1.09
N GLU A 90 -20.75 -13.22 -1.24
CA GLU A 90 -20.11 -14.51 -1.47
C GLU A 90 -20.15 -15.41 -0.22
N ASP A 91 -20.20 -16.72 -0.45
CA ASP A 91 -20.03 -17.72 0.59
C ASP A 91 -18.53 -17.92 0.85
N ILE A 92 -18.10 -17.55 2.04
CA ILE A 92 -16.71 -17.63 2.49
C ILE A 92 -16.46 -18.84 3.40
N SER A 93 -17.39 -19.79 3.48
CA SER A 93 -17.23 -21.00 4.31
C SER A 93 -15.94 -21.76 4.03
N CYS A 94 -15.51 -21.82 2.77
CA CYS A 94 -14.31 -22.52 2.34
C CYS A 94 -13.01 -22.03 3.00
N TYR A 95 -12.97 -20.79 3.49
CA TYR A 95 -11.79 -20.23 4.16
C TYR A 95 -11.68 -20.63 5.64
N PHE A 96 -12.70 -21.29 6.20
CA PHE A 96 -12.76 -21.68 7.61
C PHE A 96 -12.92 -23.20 7.80
N GLU A 97 -12.73 -23.98 6.73
CA GLU A 97 -12.88 -25.45 6.78
C GLU A 97 -11.82 -26.12 7.66
N ASP A 98 -10.67 -25.45 7.88
CA ASP A 98 -9.56 -25.94 8.71
C ASP A 98 -9.54 -25.36 10.15
N GLU A 99 -10.48 -24.47 10.51
CA GLU A 99 -10.62 -23.92 11.87
C GLU A 99 -11.53 -24.83 12.73
N GLU A 100 -11.04 -26.02 13.09
CA GLU A 100 -11.59 -26.87 14.18
C GLU A 100 -10.83 -26.70 15.50
#